data_AF-A0A3Q9TB35-F1
#
_entry.id   AF-A0A3Q9TB35-F1
#
_cell.length_a   1.000
_cell.length_b   1.000
_cell.length_c   1.000
_cell.angle_alpha   90.00
_cell.angle_beta   90.00
_cell.angle_gamma   90.00
#
_symmetry.space_group_name_H-M   'P 1'
#
loop_
_entity.id
_entity.type
_entity.pdbx_description
1 polymer ?
#
loop_
_entity_poly.entity_id
_entity_poly.type
_entity_poly.pdbx_seq_one_letter_code
_entity_poly.pdbx_strand_id
1 'polypeptide(L)' 'RVLCGEWIESMWDCMYVGDVSCIPFFLATVVIGNLVVLNLFLTLLLSNFGSSSLSSPTAGDDSNK' A
#
# COMPACT_ATOMS: atom_id res chain seq x y z
N ARG A 1 14.31 5.59 6.21
CA ARG A 1 15.70 5.32 5.76
C ARG A 1 15.79 4.65 4.39
N VAL A 2 14.71 4.06 3.85
CA VAL A 2 14.64 3.63 2.44
C VAL A 2 14.59 4.79 1.42
N LEU A 3 14.17 6.00 1.83
CA LEU A 3 14.07 7.17 0.93
C LEU A 3 15.30 8.09 0.90
N CYS A 4 16.38 7.77 1.63
CA CYS A 4 17.59 8.62 1.68
C CYS A 4 18.69 8.22 0.68
N GLY A 5 18.38 7.38 -0.32
CA GLY A 5 19.34 6.95 -1.34
C GLY A 5 19.81 5.50 -1.20
N GLU A 6 19.56 4.84 -0.07
CA GLU A 6 19.97 3.43 0.12
C GLU A 6 19.27 2.47 -0.89
N TRP A 7 18.08 2.84 -1.37
CA TRP A 7 17.35 2.10 -2.39
C TRP A 7 18.07 2.10 -3.76
N ILE A 8 18.76 3.19 -4.12
CA ILE A 8 19.35 3.35 -5.45
C ILE A 8 20.70 2.67 -5.46
N GLU A 9 21.44 2.79 -4.35
CA GLU A 9 22.66 2.04 -4.09
C GLU A 9 22.38 0.53 -4.12
N SER A 10 21.33 0.06 -3.42
CA SER A 10 20.96 -1.36 -3.43
C SER A 10 20.48 -1.86 -4.80
N MET A 11 19.82 -1.02 -5.59
CA MET A 11 19.42 -1.35 -6.96
C MET A 11 20.64 -1.43 -7.89
N TRP A 12 21.58 -0.51 -7.74
CA TRP A 12 22.78 -0.43 -8.57
C TRP A 12 23.76 -1.56 -8.26
N ASP A 13 23.93 -1.92 -6.98
CA ASP A 13 24.71 -3.08 -6.53
C ASP A 13 24.12 -4.40 -7.06
N CYS A 14 22.79 -4.51 -7.05
CA CYS A 14 22.10 -5.69 -7.60
C CYS A 14 22.20 -5.78 -9.13
N MET A 15 22.23 -4.65 -9.85
CA MET A 15 22.50 -4.62 -11.29
C MET A 15 23.96 -4.97 -11.63
N TYR A 16 24.90 -4.66 -10.75
CA TYR A 16 26.32 -4.96 -10.94
C TYR A 16 26.66 -6.43 -10.63
N VAL A 17 25.92 -7.07 -9.72
CA VAL A 17 26.22 -8.42 -9.21
C VAL A 17 25.20 -9.50 -9.65
N GLY A 18 23.95 -9.14 -9.97
CA GLY A 18 22.81 -10.07 -9.92
C GLY A 18 21.96 -10.24 -11.20
N ASP A 19 22.43 -9.76 -12.36
CA ASP A 19 21.71 -9.84 -13.66
C ASP A 19 20.36 -9.08 -13.71
N VAL A 20 19.78 -8.93 -14.90
CA VAL A 20 18.54 -8.16 -15.20
C VAL A 20 17.32 -8.55 -14.33
N SER A 21 17.35 -9.71 -13.66
CA SER A 21 16.31 -10.20 -12.76
C SER A 21 16.02 -9.33 -11.53
N CYS A 22 16.94 -8.47 -11.11
CA CYS A 22 16.72 -7.57 -9.97
C CYS A 22 15.75 -6.41 -10.27
N ILE A 23 15.65 -6.01 -11.54
CA ILE A 23 14.77 -4.92 -12.01
C ILE A 23 13.28 -5.25 -11.80
N PRO A 24 12.74 -6.41 -12.25
CA PRO A 24 11.34 -6.74 -12.04
C PRO A 24 10.98 -6.91 -10.56
N PHE A 25 11.90 -7.36 -9.71
CA PHE A 25 11.66 -7.48 -8.26
C PHE A 25 11.48 -6.10 -7.60
N PHE A 26 12.30 -5.14 -8.00
CA PHE A 26 12.24 -3.78 -7.51
C PHE A 26 10.95 -3.07 -7.98
N LEU A 27 10.63 -3.20 -9.27
CA LEU A 27 9.39 -2.69 -9.82
C LEU A 27 8.15 -3.31 -9.13
N ALA A 28 8.16 -4.62 -8.88
CA ALA A 28 7.08 -5.28 -8.15
C ALA A 28 6.94 -4.71 -6.73
N THR A 29 8.04 -4.50 -6.00
CA THR A 29 8.02 -3.93 -4.65
C THR A 29 7.46 -2.51 -4.64
N VAL A 30 7.83 -1.68 -5.62
CA VAL A 30 7.29 -0.32 -5.81
C VAL A 30 5.78 -0.36 -6.07
N VAL A 31 5.35 -1.20 -7.00
CA VAL A 31 3.94 -1.33 -7.39
C VAL A 31 3.10 -1.81 -6.21
N ILE A 32 3.55 -2.85 -5.51
CA ILE A 32 2.88 -3.38 -4.32
C ILE A 32 2.82 -2.32 -3.22
N GLY A 33 3.92 -1.62 -2.95
CA GLY A 33 3.96 -0.54 -1.97
C GLY A 33 2.95 0.56 -2.29
N ASN A 34 2.86 0.99 -3.54
CA ASN A 34 1.90 2.01 -3.96
C ASN A 34 0.45 1.53 -3.82
N LEU A 35 0.17 0.27 -4.17
CA LEU A 35 -1.17 -0.31 -4.00
C LEU A 35 -1.57 -0.39 -2.53
N VAL A 36 -0.66 -0.79 -1.65
CA VAL A 36 -0.91 -0.86 -0.19
C VAL A 36 -1.13 0.54 0.38
N VAL A 37 -0.32 1.53 0.00
CA VAL A 37 -0.48 2.92 0.43
C VAL A 37 -1.81 3.50 -0.04
N LEU A 38 -2.17 3.29 -1.31
CA LEU A 38 -3.45 3.73 -1.86
C LEU A 38 -4.62 3.07 -1.16
N ASN A 39 -4.56 1.76 -0.93
CA ASN A 39 -5.62 1.02 -0.24
C ASN A 39 -5.80 1.52 1.19
N LEU A 40 -4.70 1.70 1.93
CA LEU A 40 -4.73 2.26 3.28
C LEU A 40 -5.28 3.69 3.30
N PHE A 41 -4.88 4.54 2.35
CA PHE A 41 -5.40 5.90 2.23
C PHE A 41 -6.90 5.91 1.93
N LEU A 42 -7.38 5.02 1.06
CA LEU A 42 -8.80 4.85 0.77
C LEU A 42 -9.57 4.40 2.01
N THR A 43 -9.05 3.42 2.75
CA THR A 43 -9.64 2.97 4.02
C THR A 43 -9.72 4.10 5.04
N LEU A 44 -8.66 4.90 5.19
CA LEU A 44 -8.64 6.05 6.09
C LEU A 44 -9.63 7.14 5.67
N LEU A 45 -9.71 7.46 4.37
CA LEU A 45 -10.69 8.40 3.84
C LEU A 45 -12.12 7.91 4.07
N LEU A 46 -12.40 6.63 3.82
CA LEU A 46 -13.72 6.04 4.06
C LEU A 46 -14.07 6.04 5.55
N SER A 47 -13.12 5.74 6.43
CA SER A 47 -13.32 5.86 7.88
C SER A 47 -13.55 7.30 8.31
N ASN A 48 -12.82 8.27 7.73
CA ASN A 48 -12.94 9.70 8.06
C ASN A 48 -14.28 10.29 7.56
N PHE A 49 -14.71 9.93 6.35
CA PHE A 49 -16.02 10.31 5.83
C PHE A 49 -17.15 9.58 6.53
N GLY A 50 -16.97 8.31 6.87
CA GLY A 50 -17.92 7.54 7.70
C GLY A 50 -18.08 8.13 9.10
N SER A 51 -17.00 8.60 9.73
CA SER A 51 -17.10 9.34 11.01
C SER A 51 -17.76 10.72 10.87
N SER A 52 -17.81 11.27 9.66
CA SER A 52 -18.51 12.53 9.34
C SER A 52 -19.94 12.32 8.82
N SER A 53 -20.33 11.08 8.48
CA SER A 53 -21.65 10.73 7.90
C SER A 53 -22.42 9.63 8.63
N LEU A 54 -21.93 9.10 9.77
CA LEU A 54 -22.70 8.22 10.66
C LEU A 54 -23.71 8.98 11.56
N SER A 55 -24.42 9.92 10.96
CA SER A 55 -25.83 10.16 11.26
C SER A 55 -26.69 9.56 10.13
N SER A 56 -26.48 8.28 9.81
CA SER A 56 -27.52 7.45 9.23
C SER A 56 -27.30 5.98 9.61
N PRO A 57 -28.17 5.38 10.45
CA PRO A 57 -28.10 3.98 10.82
C PRO A 57 -28.72 3.13 9.72
N THR A 58 -28.02 2.12 9.19
CA THR A 58 -28.62 0.84 8.72
C THR A 58 -27.57 -0.06 8.06
N ALA A 59 -27.14 -1.08 8.80
CA ALA A 59 -26.93 -2.41 8.24
C ALA A 59 -27.49 -3.37 9.29
N GLY A 60 -28.77 -3.70 9.13
CA GLY A 60 -29.40 -4.76 9.90
C GLY A 60 -28.87 -6.10 9.39
N ASP A 61 -28.23 -6.85 10.27
CA ASP A 61 -28.17 -8.31 10.23
C ASP A 61 -28.06 -8.79 11.67
N ASP A 62 -29.20 -9.10 12.27
CA ASP A 62 -29.39 -10.04 13.39
C ASP A 62 -30.89 -10.21 13.63
N SER A 63 -31.56 -10.80 12.63
CA SER A 63 -32.81 -11.52 12.88
C SER A 63 -32.45 -12.99 13.04
N ASN A 64 -32.24 -13.51 14.26
CA ASN A 64 -32.65 -14.86 14.66
C ASN A 64 -32.26 -15.20 16.11
N LYS A 65 -33.30 -15.37 16.94
CA LYS A 65 -33.42 -16.19 18.15
C LYS A 65 -33.09 -15.59 19.52
#